data_AF-B7RLK8-F1
#
_entry.id   AF-B7RLK8-F1
#
_cell.length_a   1.000
_cell.length_b   1.000
_cell.length_c   1.000
_cell.angle_alpha   90.00
_cell.angle_beta   90.00
_cell.angle_gamma   90.00
#
_symmetry.space_group_name_H-M   'P 1'
#
loop_
_entity.id
_entity.type
_entity.pdbx_description
1 polymer ?
#
loop_
_entity_poly.entity_id
_entity_poly.type
_entity_poly.pdbx_seq_one_letter_code
_entity_poly.pdbx_strand_id
1 'polypeptide(L)'
;MTRHTSFWDRRRAAVRAEEETALRAAEAQVEAEEQAALAEKTDAELLAEFDLPDPDTLKAGDDFTAFMSRAIPEHLRRRALRKLWVSNPVLACLDDLVDYADDYTQASAVTDFTTSYQVGQGLRRHVEDIAKKALALTEQESLQEDAPVVAEEPQAMADATPDTAQQDAPDTAAAPDTQDAPIVTPRRMAFRFEEHST
;
A
#
# COMPACT_ATOMS: atom_id res chain seq x y z
N MET A 1 -30.89 23.22 1.76
CA MET A 1 -30.48 24.31 2.67
C MET A 1 -29.39 23.79 3.59
N THR A 2 -28.13 24.13 3.35
CA THR A 2 -27.00 23.79 4.22
C THR A 2 -27.07 24.68 5.47
N ARG A 3 -27.24 24.08 6.66
CA ARG A 3 -27.19 24.83 7.92
C ARG A 3 -25.74 25.12 8.25
N HIS A 4 -25.29 26.37 8.05
CA HIS A 4 -23.99 26.81 8.53
C HIS A 4 -23.99 26.88 10.06
N THR A 5 -23.05 26.19 10.72
CA THR A 5 -22.85 26.29 12.17
C THR A 5 -22.49 27.72 12.56
N SER A 6 -23.09 28.25 13.63
CA SER A 6 -22.81 29.60 14.10
C SER A 6 -21.41 29.72 14.74
N PHE A 7 -20.91 30.95 14.89
CA PHE A 7 -19.66 31.21 15.64
C PHE A 7 -19.70 30.66 17.06
N TRP A 8 -20.85 30.79 17.73
CA TRP A 8 -21.06 30.30 19.09
C TRP A 8 -21.12 28.76 19.16
N ASP A 9 -21.60 28.10 18.11
CA ASP A 9 -21.56 26.63 18.03
C ASP A 9 -20.12 26.12 17.89
N ARG A 10 -19.32 26.77 17.03
CA ARG A 10 -17.89 26.44 16.89
C ARG A 10 -17.12 26.66 18.19
N ARG A 11 -17.36 27.77 18.89
CA ARG A 11 -16.71 28.06 20.17
C ARG A 11 -17.10 27.04 21.25
N ARG A 12 -18.39 26.69 21.35
CA ARG A 12 -18.84 25.65 22.29
C ARG A 12 -18.26 24.27 21.96
N ALA A 13 -18.15 23.93 20.67
CA ALA A 13 -17.52 22.69 20.24
C ALA A 13 -16.02 22.67 20.59
N ALA A 14 -15.31 23.78 20.39
CA ALA A 14 -13.91 23.89 20.78
C ALA A 14 -13.70 23.74 22.29
N VAL A 15 -14.54 24.39 23.13
CA VAL A 15 -14.46 24.24 24.59
C VAL A 15 -14.73 22.81 25.04
N ARG A 16 -15.73 22.13 24.47
CA ARG A 16 -15.98 20.71 24.78
C ARG A 16 -14.81 19.82 24.36
N ALA A 17 -14.22 20.08 23.20
CA ALA A 17 -13.04 19.34 22.75
C ALA A 17 -11.86 19.55 23.72
N GLU A 18 -11.64 20.79 24.21
CA GLU A 18 -10.64 21.07 25.24
C GLU A 18 -10.95 20.33 26.55
N GLU A 19 -12.19 20.35 27.02
CA GLU A 19 -12.62 19.60 28.22
C GLU A 19 -12.41 18.08 28.04
N GLU A 20 -12.80 17.51 26.91
CA GLU A 20 -12.57 16.10 26.58
C GLU A 20 -11.08 15.75 26.52
N THR A 21 -10.24 16.65 25.99
CA THR A 21 -8.79 16.44 26.00
C THR A 21 -8.20 16.51 27.40
N ALA A 22 -8.70 17.42 28.24
CA ALA A 22 -8.27 17.54 29.64
C ALA A 22 -8.68 16.30 30.45
N LEU A 23 -9.90 15.79 30.25
CA LEU A 23 -10.36 14.55 30.87
C LEU A 23 -9.50 13.36 30.44
N ARG A 24 -9.26 13.19 29.13
CA ARG A 24 -8.37 12.12 28.63
C ARG A 24 -6.95 12.24 29.16
N ALA A 25 -6.42 13.45 29.29
CA ALA A 25 -5.09 13.66 29.86
C ALA A 25 -5.05 13.29 31.36
N ALA A 26 -6.08 13.62 32.13
CA ALA A 26 -6.19 13.24 33.53
C ALA A 26 -6.31 11.72 33.69
N GLU A 27 -7.14 11.06 32.88
CA GLU A 27 -7.27 9.59 32.85
C GLU A 27 -5.92 8.93 32.51
N ALA A 28 -5.21 9.43 31.50
CA ALA A 28 -3.89 8.91 31.12
C ALA A 28 -2.84 9.10 32.22
N GLN A 29 -2.91 10.18 33.00
CA GLN A 29 -2.02 10.39 34.15
C GLN A 29 -2.28 9.37 35.26
N VAL A 30 -3.55 9.13 35.60
CA VAL A 30 -3.92 8.10 36.60
C VAL A 30 -3.46 6.72 36.15
N GLU A 31 -3.70 6.36 34.88
CA GLU A 31 -3.22 5.08 34.31
C GLU A 31 -1.69 4.96 34.36
N ALA A 32 -0.97 6.04 34.10
CA ALA A 32 0.50 6.04 34.15
C ALA A 32 1.03 5.87 35.59
N GLU A 33 0.40 6.49 36.57
CA GLU A 33 0.73 6.33 37.99
C GLU A 33 0.48 4.89 38.47
N GLU A 34 -0.66 4.29 38.10
CA GLU A 34 -0.97 2.89 38.39
C GLU A 34 0.06 1.94 37.76
N GLN A 35 0.45 2.19 36.50
CA GLN A 35 1.47 1.40 35.81
C GLN A 35 2.85 1.55 36.46
N ALA A 36 3.21 2.75 36.91
CA ALA A 36 4.47 2.98 37.61
C ALA A 36 4.53 2.21 38.93
N ALA A 37 3.45 2.21 39.71
CA ALA A 37 3.38 1.45 40.97
C ALA A 37 3.50 -0.07 40.74
N LEU A 38 2.93 -0.58 39.65
CA LEU A 38 3.04 -2.00 39.31
C LEU A 38 4.42 -2.37 38.74
N ALA A 39 5.15 -1.42 38.14
CA ALA A 39 6.49 -1.65 37.61
C ALA A 39 7.56 -1.81 38.70
N GLU A 40 7.31 -1.33 39.93
CA GLU A 40 8.21 -1.52 41.07
C GLU A 40 8.17 -2.96 41.60
N LYS A 41 7.07 -3.67 41.39
CA LYS A 41 6.91 -5.08 41.79
C LYS A 41 7.61 -6.00 40.79
N THR A 42 8.13 -7.12 41.28
CA THR A 42 8.70 -8.13 40.40
C THR A 42 7.60 -8.95 39.71
N ASP A 43 7.88 -9.45 38.51
CA ASP A 43 6.94 -10.30 37.76
C ASP A 43 6.45 -11.50 38.58
N ALA A 44 7.32 -12.12 39.39
CA ALA A 44 6.97 -13.28 40.20
C ALA A 44 5.98 -12.93 41.33
N GLU A 45 6.13 -11.75 41.95
CA GLU A 45 5.20 -11.26 42.98
C GLU A 45 3.84 -10.95 42.38
N LEU A 46 3.80 -10.32 41.20
CA LEU A 46 2.57 -10.02 40.49
C LEU A 46 1.83 -11.30 40.10
N LEU A 47 2.54 -12.31 39.58
CA LEU A 47 1.93 -13.60 39.24
C LEU A 47 1.35 -14.30 40.49
N ALA A 48 2.03 -14.21 41.64
CA ALA A 48 1.52 -14.77 42.89
C ALA A 48 0.33 -13.99 43.47
N GLU A 49 0.34 -12.65 43.38
CA GLU A 49 -0.74 -11.78 43.86
C GLU A 49 -2.06 -12.02 43.13
N PHE A 50 -1.98 -12.29 41.82
CA PHE A 50 -3.13 -12.54 40.98
C PHE A 50 -3.42 -14.03 40.73
N ASP A 51 -2.67 -14.95 41.37
CA ASP A 51 -2.78 -16.42 41.23
C ASP A 51 -2.71 -16.91 39.77
N LEU A 52 -1.76 -16.35 38.99
CA LEU A 52 -1.54 -16.74 37.59
C LEU A 52 -0.31 -17.65 37.41
N PRO A 53 -0.39 -18.60 36.45
CA PRO A 53 0.76 -19.37 36.00
C PRO A 53 1.79 -18.51 35.26
N ASP A 54 3.00 -19.03 35.06
CA ASP A 54 4.02 -18.35 34.24
C ASP A 54 3.58 -18.30 32.77
N PRO A 55 3.47 -17.11 32.15
CA PRO A 55 3.02 -16.97 30.76
C PRO A 55 3.83 -17.78 29.76
N ASP A 56 5.12 -18.05 30.01
CA ASP A 56 5.97 -18.76 29.05
C ASP A 56 5.74 -20.28 29.01
N THR A 57 5.07 -20.82 30.03
CA THR A 57 4.77 -22.25 30.18
C THR A 57 3.43 -22.66 29.58
N LEU A 58 2.58 -21.67 29.26
CA LEU A 58 1.24 -21.87 28.71
C LEU A 58 1.26 -22.53 27.33
N LYS A 59 0.25 -23.37 27.09
CA LYS A 59 0.05 -24.13 25.85
C LYS A 59 -1.30 -23.78 25.22
N ALA A 60 -1.49 -24.27 23.99
CA ALA A 60 -2.77 -24.20 23.31
C ALA A 60 -3.84 -24.93 24.15
N GLY A 61 -4.90 -24.19 24.52
CA GLY A 61 -5.99 -24.70 25.35
C GLY A 61 -5.98 -24.22 26.80
N ASP A 62 -4.90 -23.58 27.26
CA ASP A 62 -4.86 -22.95 28.57
C ASP A 62 -5.63 -21.62 28.60
N ASP A 63 -6.02 -21.16 29.79
CA ASP A 63 -6.81 -19.95 29.98
C ASP A 63 -5.96 -18.67 29.94
N PHE A 64 -5.80 -18.08 28.74
CA PHE A 64 -5.13 -16.79 28.55
C PHE A 64 -5.98 -15.58 28.99
N THR A 65 -7.29 -15.77 29.21
CA THR A 65 -8.24 -14.71 29.57
C THR A 65 -7.94 -14.12 30.96
N ALA A 66 -7.39 -14.91 31.87
CA ALA A 66 -6.97 -14.47 33.20
C ALA A 66 -5.96 -13.31 33.13
N PHE A 67 -5.08 -13.32 32.12
CA PHE A 67 -4.08 -12.26 31.91
C PHE A 67 -4.68 -10.95 31.39
N MET A 68 -5.88 -10.97 30.80
CA MET A 68 -6.45 -9.79 30.12
C MET A 68 -7.13 -8.78 31.06
N SER A 69 -7.10 -9.03 32.36
CA SER A 69 -7.66 -8.09 33.33
C SER A 69 -6.88 -6.76 33.33
N ARG A 70 -7.59 -5.65 33.56
CA ARG A 70 -6.98 -4.31 33.56
C ARG A 70 -5.99 -4.10 34.72
N ALA A 71 -6.12 -4.89 35.79
CA ALA A 71 -5.21 -4.88 36.92
C ALA A 71 -3.82 -5.47 36.59
N ILE A 72 -3.70 -6.27 35.52
CA ILE A 72 -2.45 -6.92 35.16
C ILE A 72 -1.60 -5.98 34.29
N PRO A 73 -0.31 -5.81 34.61
CA PRO A 73 0.62 -5.01 33.82
C PRO A 73 0.68 -5.41 32.34
N GLU A 74 0.95 -4.43 31.50
CA GLU A 74 0.90 -4.62 30.05
C GLU A 74 1.99 -5.60 29.55
N HIS A 75 3.17 -5.63 30.18
CA HIS A 75 4.24 -6.52 29.75
C HIS A 75 3.89 -8.01 29.95
N LEU A 76 3.23 -8.36 31.06
CA LEU A 76 2.72 -9.72 31.29
C LEU A 76 1.62 -10.08 30.30
N ARG A 77 0.69 -9.14 30.04
CA ARG A 77 -0.33 -9.29 28.98
C ARG A 77 0.29 -9.58 27.62
N ARG A 78 1.27 -8.77 27.19
CA ARG A 78 1.98 -8.96 25.92
C ARG A 78 2.77 -10.27 25.87
N ARG A 79 3.35 -10.74 26.99
CA ARG A 79 4.02 -12.05 27.07
C ARG A 79 3.03 -13.19 26.86
N ALA A 80 1.92 -13.19 27.59
CA ALA A 80 0.86 -14.19 27.44
C ALA A 80 0.28 -14.19 26.01
N LEU A 81 0.01 -13.01 25.42
CA LEU A 81 -0.47 -12.91 24.04
C LEU A 81 0.53 -13.48 23.03
N ARG A 82 1.83 -13.14 23.14
CA ARG A 82 2.83 -13.72 22.23
C ARG A 82 2.82 -15.24 22.26
N LYS A 83 2.61 -15.85 23.44
CA LYS A 83 2.50 -17.30 23.58
C LYS A 83 1.20 -17.85 22.99
N LEU A 84 0.08 -17.15 23.15
CA LEU A 84 -1.19 -17.52 22.51
C LEU A 84 -1.07 -17.56 20.98
N TRP A 85 -0.52 -16.51 20.36
CA TRP A 85 -0.37 -16.43 18.90
C TRP A 85 0.58 -17.49 18.33
N VAL A 86 1.63 -17.86 19.06
CA VAL A 86 2.57 -18.91 18.63
C VAL A 86 2.01 -20.32 18.85
N SER A 87 1.26 -20.53 19.94
CA SER A 87 0.74 -21.86 20.31
C SER A 87 -0.49 -22.28 19.49
N ASN A 88 -1.31 -21.33 19.06
CA ASN A 88 -2.51 -21.63 18.28
C ASN A 88 -2.29 -21.38 16.78
N PRO A 89 -2.07 -22.44 15.96
CA PRO A 89 -1.80 -22.29 14.54
C PRO A 89 -2.98 -21.70 13.76
N VAL A 90 -4.22 -21.80 14.28
CA VAL A 90 -5.41 -21.20 13.64
C VAL A 90 -5.31 -19.68 13.58
N LEU A 91 -4.67 -19.06 14.59
CA LEU A 91 -4.45 -17.61 14.61
C LEU A 91 -3.34 -17.17 13.66
N ALA A 92 -2.50 -18.09 13.20
CA ALA A 92 -1.41 -17.81 12.27
C ALA A 92 -1.76 -18.14 10.81
N CYS A 93 -3.00 -18.56 10.54
CA CYS A 93 -3.48 -18.78 9.18
C CYS A 93 -3.64 -17.44 8.46
N LEU A 94 -2.70 -17.13 7.56
CA LEU A 94 -2.91 -16.13 6.53
C LEU A 94 -3.83 -16.75 5.47
N ASP A 95 -4.97 -16.11 5.22
CA ASP A 95 -5.86 -16.47 4.11
C ASP A 95 -5.34 -15.82 2.83
N ASP A 96 -5.70 -16.40 1.68
CA ASP A 96 -5.34 -15.88 0.34
C ASP A 96 -6.06 -14.56 0.01
N LEU A 97 -6.94 -14.08 0.90
CA LEU A 97 -7.61 -12.78 0.81
C LEU A 97 -6.70 -11.61 1.22
N VAL A 98 -5.49 -11.88 1.75
CA VAL A 98 -4.56 -10.84 2.15
C VAL A 98 -3.65 -10.46 0.99
N ASP A 99 -4.19 -9.65 0.06
CA ASP A 99 -3.50 -9.17 -1.16
C ASP A 99 -2.21 -8.36 -0.90
N TYR A 100 -1.89 -8.05 0.35
CA TYR A 100 -0.73 -7.24 0.75
C TYR A 100 0.23 -7.95 1.72
N ALA A 101 0.06 -9.26 1.93
CA ALA A 101 0.93 -10.03 2.83
C ALA A 101 2.31 -10.36 2.20
N ASP A 102 2.44 -10.22 0.88
CA ASP A 102 3.68 -10.52 0.18
C ASP A 102 4.75 -9.44 0.34
N ASP A 103 6.01 -9.84 0.16
CA ASP A 103 7.15 -8.94 0.16
C ASP A 103 7.33 -8.26 -1.20
N TYR A 104 6.77 -7.06 -1.35
CA TYR A 104 6.93 -6.21 -2.54
C TYR A 104 8.23 -5.40 -2.57
N THR A 105 9.09 -5.52 -1.56
CA THR A 105 10.41 -4.85 -1.57
C THR A 105 11.41 -5.56 -2.47
N GLN A 106 11.17 -6.85 -2.72
CA GLN A 106 11.87 -7.62 -3.73
C GLN A 106 11.31 -7.23 -5.10
N ALA A 107 11.91 -6.23 -5.73
CA ALA A 107 11.77 -6.07 -7.17
C ALA A 107 12.15 -7.42 -7.81
N SER A 108 11.29 -7.97 -8.67
CA SER A 108 11.52 -9.20 -9.42
C SER A 108 12.98 -9.29 -9.90
N ALA A 109 13.54 -10.50 -10.06
CA ALA A 109 14.95 -10.79 -10.36
C ALA A 109 15.64 -10.00 -11.53
N VAL A 110 14.90 -9.15 -12.24
CA VAL A 110 15.42 -8.12 -13.14
C VAL A 110 15.67 -6.85 -12.33
N THR A 111 16.89 -6.69 -11.82
CA THR A 111 17.32 -5.49 -11.07
C THR A 111 17.52 -4.27 -11.97
N ASP A 112 17.68 -4.48 -13.27
CA ASP A 112 18.15 -3.47 -14.21
C ASP A 112 17.03 -3.06 -15.16
N PHE A 113 16.10 -2.24 -14.69
CA PHE A 113 15.12 -1.59 -15.56
C PHE A 113 15.77 -0.41 -16.29
N THR A 114 16.01 -0.58 -17.59
CA THR A 114 16.47 0.54 -18.44
C THR A 114 15.27 1.21 -19.12
N THR A 115 15.08 2.50 -18.88
CA THR A 115 14.06 3.31 -19.57
C THR A 115 14.62 3.87 -20.87
N SER A 116 13.88 3.72 -21.98
CA SER A 116 14.25 4.27 -23.30
C SER A 116 14.12 5.81 -23.38
N TYR A 117 13.36 6.40 -22.47
CA TYR A 117 13.15 7.84 -22.36
C TYR A 117 14.31 8.56 -21.67
N GLN A 118 14.80 9.64 -22.30
CA GLN A 118 15.79 10.54 -21.72
C GLN A 118 15.17 11.89 -21.39
N VAL A 119 15.32 12.33 -20.15
CA VAL A 119 14.80 13.63 -19.68
C VAL A 119 15.37 14.75 -20.55
N GLY A 120 14.48 15.58 -21.09
CA GLY A 120 14.82 16.70 -21.98
C GLY A 120 15.14 16.33 -23.43
N GLN A 121 15.36 15.05 -23.76
CA GLN A 121 15.62 14.58 -25.13
C GLN A 121 14.50 13.68 -25.70
N GLY A 122 13.58 13.24 -24.85
CA GLY A 122 12.47 12.36 -25.24
C GLY A 122 12.96 10.96 -25.62
N LEU A 123 12.24 10.31 -26.54
CA LEU A 123 12.51 8.96 -27.04
C LEU A 123 13.48 8.94 -28.24
N ARG A 124 14.15 10.05 -28.56
CA ARG A 124 14.87 10.23 -29.83
C ARG A 124 15.92 9.15 -30.10
N ARG A 125 16.74 8.80 -29.11
CA ARG A 125 17.77 7.74 -29.26
C ARG A 125 17.16 6.37 -29.54
N HIS A 126 16.03 6.06 -28.91
CA HIS A 126 15.32 4.79 -29.13
C HIS A 126 14.75 4.70 -30.56
N VAL A 127 14.19 5.79 -31.07
CA VAL A 127 13.69 5.86 -32.46
C VAL A 127 14.82 5.70 -33.47
N GLU A 128 15.97 6.34 -33.22
CA GLU A 128 17.16 6.18 -34.07
C GLU A 128 17.69 4.74 -34.06
N ASP A 129 17.68 4.07 -32.91
CA ASP A 129 18.10 2.67 -32.81
C ASP A 129 17.13 1.72 -33.51
N ILE A 130 15.81 1.99 -33.46
CA ILE A 130 14.80 1.25 -34.23
C ILE A 130 15.03 1.44 -35.73
N ALA A 131 15.25 2.67 -36.18
CA ALA A 131 15.49 2.98 -37.59
C ALA A 131 16.76 2.28 -38.12
N LYS A 132 17.85 2.29 -37.34
CA LYS A 132 19.09 1.58 -37.70
C LYS A 132 18.89 0.07 -37.77
N LYS A 133 18.15 -0.52 -36.82
CA LYS A 133 17.82 -1.95 -36.85
C LYS A 133 16.96 -2.31 -38.07
N ALA A 134 15.99 -1.47 -38.41
CA ALA A 134 15.16 -1.65 -39.61
C ALA A 134 16.00 -1.59 -40.89
N LEU A 135 16.92 -0.64 -41.00
CA LEU A 135 17.85 -0.54 -42.14
C LEU A 135 18.78 -1.74 -42.24
N ALA A 136 19.34 -2.20 -41.11
CA ALA A 136 20.19 -3.39 -41.08
C ALA A 136 19.42 -4.67 -41.47
N LEU A 137 18.14 -4.77 -41.10
CA LEU A 137 17.26 -5.85 -41.54
C LEU A 137 17.02 -5.80 -43.06
N THR A 138 16.75 -4.62 -43.63
CA THR A 138 16.57 -4.45 -45.09
C THR A 138 17.87 -4.66 -45.89
N GLU A 139 19.03 -4.35 -45.32
CA GLU A 139 20.34 -4.66 -45.92
C GLU A 139 20.64 -6.16 -45.88
N GLN A 140 20.22 -6.87 -44.83
CA GLN A 140 20.31 -8.33 -44.76
C GLN A 140 19.36 -9.03 -45.74
N GLU A 141 18.18 -8.47 -45.98
CA GLU A 141 17.19 -8.96 -46.95
C GLU A 141 17.68 -8.76 -48.40
N SER A 142 18.28 -7.61 -48.71
CA SER A 142 18.85 -7.33 -50.05
C SER A 142 20.12 -8.13 -50.38
N LEU A 143 20.89 -8.55 -49.37
CA LEU A 143 22.02 -9.48 -49.55
C LEU A 143 21.59 -10.94 -49.73
N GLN A 144 20.33 -11.30 -49.43
CA GLN A 144 19.75 -12.62 -49.73
C GLN A 144 19.14 -12.70 -51.15
N GLU A 145 18.89 -11.57 -51.81
CA GLU A 145 18.34 -11.50 -53.18
C GLU A 145 19.36 -11.79 -54.30
N ASP A 146 20.67 -11.84 -53.99
CA ASP A 146 21.75 -12.09 -54.97
C ASP A 146 22.15 -13.60 -55.07
N ALA A 147 21.28 -14.51 -54.63
CA ALA A 147 21.39 -15.94 -54.90
C ALA A 147 20.45 -16.32 -56.07
N PRO A 148 20.88 -17.13 -57.07
CA PRO A 148 20.10 -17.38 -58.26
C PRO A 148 18.78 -18.08 -57.91
N VAL A 149 17.67 -17.38 -58.20
CA VAL A 149 16.30 -17.86 -58.13
C VAL A 149 16.15 -19.07 -59.08
N VAL A 150 16.07 -20.26 -58.51
CA VAL A 150 15.50 -21.42 -59.20
C VAL A 150 14.00 -21.18 -59.30
N ALA A 151 13.53 -21.03 -60.52
CA ALA A 151 12.12 -20.85 -60.84
C ALA A 151 11.31 -22.09 -60.44
N GLU A 152 10.30 -21.91 -59.59
CA GLU A 152 9.22 -22.86 -59.42
C GLU A 152 7.90 -22.12 -59.63
N GLU A 153 7.13 -22.60 -60.63
CA GLU A 153 5.86 -22.06 -61.09
C GLU A 153 4.72 -22.26 -60.07
N PRO A 154 3.62 -21.48 -60.19
CA PRO A 154 2.66 -21.26 -59.11
C PRO A 154 1.58 -22.34 -59.07
N GLN A 155 1.25 -22.83 -57.87
CA GLN A 155 0.00 -23.55 -57.62
C GLN A 155 -1.00 -22.65 -56.89
N ALA A 156 -2.14 -22.47 -57.55
CA ALA A 156 -3.23 -21.63 -57.14
C ALA A 156 -4.23 -22.40 -56.24
N MET A 157 -4.68 -21.70 -55.20
CA MET A 157 -6.00 -21.75 -54.55
C MET A 157 -6.39 -22.93 -53.65
N ALA A 158 -6.53 -22.62 -52.35
CA ALA A 158 -7.68 -22.92 -51.51
C ALA A 158 -7.58 -22.00 -50.27
N ASP A 159 -8.25 -20.85 -50.28
CA ASP A 159 -9.56 -20.62 -49.65
C ASP A 159 -9.52 -20.76 -48.11
N ALA A 160 -9.31 -19.62 -47.45
CA ALA A 160 -9.73 -19.36 -46.08
C ALA A 160 -9.83 -17.84 -45.90
N THR A 161 -11.02 -17.31 -46.19
CA THR A 161 -11.46 -15.96 -45.87
C THR A 161 -11.20 -15.63 -44.39
N PRO A 162 -10.58 -14.49 -44.05
CA PRO A 162 -10.56 -14.01 -42.67
C PRO A 162 -11.93 -13.41 -42.36
N ASP A 163 -12.67 -14.08 -41.49
CA ASP A 163 -13.94 -13.61 -40.93
C ASP A 163 -13.71 -12.26 -40.24
N THR A 164 -14.28 -11.23 -40.83
CA THR A 164 -14.25 -9.85 -40.34
C THR A 164 -15.64 -9.55 -39.81
N ALA A 165 -15.85 -9.79 -38.52
CA ALA A 165 -16.96 -9.30 -37.70
C ALA A 165 -16.59 -9.65 -36.25
N GLN A 166 -16.67 -8.80 -35.24
CA GLN A 166 -17.34 -7.53 -35.07
C GLN A 166 -16.63 -6.87 -33.89
N GLN A 167 -16.28 -5.58 -34.02
CA GLN A 167 -15.89 -4.76 -32.88
C GLN A 167 -17.14 -4.54 -32.04
N ASP A 168 -17.21 -5.18 -30.87
CA ASP A 168 -18.17 -4.79 -29.85
C ASP A 168 -17.71 -3.48 -29.21
N ALA A 169 -18.39 -2.40 -29.60
CA ALA A 169 -18.38 -1.15 -28.88
C ALA A 169 -19.03 -1.36 -27.50
N PRO A 170 -18.45 -0.86 -26.40
CA PRO A 170 -19.24 -0.69 -25.19
C PRO A 170 -20.23 0.45 -25.43
N ASP A 171 -21.49 0.07 -25.36
CA ASP A 171 -22.66 0.93 -25.39
C ASP A 171 -22.55 2.03 -24.33
N THR A 172 -22.85 3.25 -24.76
CA THR A 172 -22.92 4.42 -23.91
C THR A 172 -24.20 4.34 -23.09
N ALA A 173 -24.10 4.00 -21.80
CA ALA A 173 -25.19 4.19 -20.86
C ALA A 173 -24.67 4.57 -19.46
N ALA A 174 -25.28 5.62 -18.93
CA ALA A 174 -25.20 6.16 -17.58
C ALA A 174 -23.91 6.92 -17.21
N ALA A 175 -23.97 8.25 -17.40
CA ALA A 175 -23.22 9.18 -16.59
C ALA A 175 -23.47 8.88 -15.09
N PRO A 176 -22.43 8.65 -14.27
CA PRO A 176 -22.60 8.85 -12.84
C PRO A 176 -22.80 10.34 -12.62
N ASP A 177 -23.81 10.71 -11.84
CA ASP A 177 -23.89 12.03 -11.23
C ASP A 177 -22.58 12.28 -10.48
N THR A 178 -21.65 12.99 -11.14
CA THR A 178 -20.43 13.50 -10.53
C THR A 178 -20.87 14.50 -9.49
N GLN A 179 -21.03 14.01 -8.27
CA GLN A 179 -21.12 14.83 -7.08
C GLN A 179 -19.99 15.85 -7.10
N ASP A 180 -20.36 17.09 -6.82
CA ASP A 180 -19.58 18.31 -6.77
C ASP A 180 -18.30 18.13 -5.90
N ALA A 181 -17.28 17.50 -6.47
CA ALA A 181 -15.95 17.41 -5.87
C ALA A 181 -15.22 18.73 -6.18
N PRO A 182 -14.68 19.43 -5.16
CA PRO A 182 -14.04 20.72 -5.40
C PRO A 182 -12.82 20.51 -6.29
N ILE A 183 -12.83 21.13 -7.47
CA ILE A 183 -11.68 21.18 -8.37
C ILE A 183 -10.53 21.86 -7.61
N VAL A 184 -9.58 21.07 -7.13
CA VAL A 184 -8.36 21.59 -6.50
C VAL A 184 -7.48 22.18 -7.60
N THR A 185 -7.63 23.48 -7.82
CA THR A 185 -6.73 24.21 -8.72
C THR A 185 -5.31 24.20 -8.15
N PRO A 186 -4.28 23.93 -8.96
CA PRO A 186 -2.91 23.87 -8.47
C PRO A 186 -2.48 25.26 -7.99
N ARG A 187 -2.08 25.36 -6.72
CA ARG A 187 -1.51 26.59 -6.17
C ARG A 187 -0.18 26.87 -6.86
N ARG A 188 -0.08 27.98 -7.59
CA ARG A 188 1.21 28.46 -8.11
C ARG A 188 2.12 28.84 -6.92
N MET A 189 3.25 28.14 -6.78
CA MET A 189 4.28 28.53 -5.81
C MET A 189 4.91 29.85 -6.24
N ALA A 190 4.82 30.86 -5.39
CA ALA A 190 5.50 32.14 -5.58
C ALA A 190 6.80 32.12 -4.75
N PHE A 191 7.95 32.14 -5.42
CA PHE A 191 9.24 32.30 -4.77
C PHE A 191 9.55 33.79 -4.59
N ARG A 192 9.96 34.18 -3.39
CA ARG A 192 10.57 35.48 -3.12
C ARG A 192 12.03 35.25 -2.76
N PHE A 193 12.91 36.01 -3.38
CA PHE A 193 14.33 36.08 -3.02
C PHE A 193 14.54 37.39 -2.27
N GLU A 194 15.08 37.32 -1.06
CA GLU A 194 15.53 38.49 -0.33
C GLU A 194 16.87 38.93 -0.94
N GLU A 195 16.89 40.13 -1.52
CA GLU A 195 18.13 40.77 -1.96
C GLU A 195 18.89 41.26 -0.72
N HIS A 196 19.93 40.52 -0.32
CA HIS A 196 20.92 41.04 0.61
C HIS A 196 21.81 42.04 -0.13
N SER A 197 21.56 43.34 0.07
CA SER A 197 22.46 44.40 -0.39
C SER A 197 23.69 44.45 0.53
N THR A 198 24.87 44.19 -0.04
CA THR A 198 26.19 44.54 0.52
C THR A 198 26.44 46.04 0.49
#